data_AF-A0AAE3ARE2-F1
#
_entry.id   AF-A0AAE3ARE2-F1
#
_cell.length_a   1.000
_cell.length_b   1.000
_cell.length_c   1.000
_cell.angle_alpha   90.00
_cell.angle_beta   90.00
_cell.angle_gamma   90.00
#
_symmetry.space_group_name_H-M   'P 1'
#
loop_
_entity.id
_entity.type
_entity.pdbx_description
1 polymer ?
#
loop_
_entity_poly.entity_id
_entity_poly.type
_entity_poly.pdbx_seq_one_letter_code
_entity_poly.pdbx_strand_id
1 'polypeptide(L)'
;MRLTPKEQEKLMLHMAGQLAGERRARGLKLNYVEAVAYLSSELLELARDGKSVVELMELGRKLLSEEDVMDGVADMVGEVQVEATFPDGTKLVTVHNPIQPGPSCWEARKNAKEAGL
;
A
#
# COMPACT_ATOMS: atom_id res chain seq x y z
N MET A 1 -27.83 -3.75 6.28
CA MET A 1 -26.77 -4.78 6.18
C MET A 1 -26.63 -5.48 7.52
N ARG A 2 -26.24 -6.76 7.54
CA ARG A 2 -25.88 -7.50 8.76
C ARG A 2 -24.38 -7.76 8.73
N LEU A 3 -23.59 -6.78 9.18
CA LEU A 3 -22.13 -6.84 9.14
C LEU A 3 -21.61 -7.73 10.27
N THR A 4 -20.83 -8.73 9.92
CA THR A 4 -20.03 -9.50 10.86
C THR A 4 -18.95 -8.63 11.51
N PRO A 5 -18.45 -8.98 12.71
CA PRO A 5 -17.36 -8.24 13.34
C PRO A 5 -16.13 -8.07 12.43
N LYS A 6 -15.78 -9.11 11.66
CA LYS A 6 -14.68 -9.08 10.69
C LYS A 6 -14.90 -8.06 9.58
N GLU A 7 -16.13 -7.91 9.09
CA GLU A 7 -16.46 -6.91 8.07
C GLU A 7 -16.39 -5.48 8.64
N GLN A 8 -16.76 -5.30 9.91
CA GLN A 8 -16.62 -4.01 10.59
C GLN A 8 -15.15 -3.64 10.79
N GLU A 9 -14.29 -4.60 11.17
CA GLU A 9 -12.85 -4.40 11.28
C GLU A 9 -12.22 -3.99 9.94
N LYS A 10 -12.60 -4.67 8.85
CA LYS A 10 -12.15 -4.31 7.49
C LYS A 10 -12.60 -2.90 7.08
N LEU A 11 -13.81 -2.49 7.47
CA LEU A 11 -14.30 -1.14 7.23
C LEU A 11 -13.47 -0.09 8.00
N MET A 12 -13.13 -0.38 9.27
CA MET A 12 -12.26 0.50 10.07
C MET A 12 -10.86 0.59 9.47
N LEU A 13 -10.31 -0.54 8.99
CA LEU A 13 -9.02 -0.58 8.31
C LEU A 13 -9.03 0.25 7.02
N HIS A 14 -10.08 0.13 6.20
CA HIS A 14 -10.26 0.95 5.01
C HIS A 14 -10.31 2.44 5.34
N MET A 15 -11.07 2.84 6.37
CA MET A 15 -11.12 4.23 6.81
C MET A 15 -9.76 4.77 7.28
N ALA A 16 -8.98 3.95 7.98
CA ALA A 16 -7.61 4.30 8.37
C ALA A 16 -6.69 4.48 7.14
N GLY A 17 -6.82 3.60 6.14
CA GLY A 17 -6.09 3.71 4.88
C GLY A 17 -6.47 4.94 4.06
N GLN A 18 -7.76 5.25 3.98
CA GLN A 18 -8.24 6.47 3.32
C GLN A 18 -7.67 7.73 3.99
N LEU A 19 -7.70 7.79 5.33
CA LEU A 19 -7.10 8.89 6.09
C LEU A 19 -5.60 9.03 5.82
N ALA A 20 -4.87 7.91 5.71
CA ALA A 20 -3.46 7.92 5.34
C ALA A 20 -3.26 8.45 3.90
N GLY A 21 -4.07 8.00 2.95
CA GLY A 21 -4.06 8.49 1.57
C GLY A 21 -4.32 9.99 1.48
N GLU A 22 -5.29 10.52 2.21
CA GLU A 22 -5.59 11.96 2.28
C GLU A 22 -4.43 12.76 2.91
N ARG A 23 -3.73 12.20 3.89
CA ARG A 23 -2.52 12.83 4.49
C ARG A 23 -1.38 12.88 3.47
N ARG A 24 -1.11 11.77 2.78
CA ARG A 24 -0.11 11.69 1.70
C ARG A 24 -0.42 12.67 0.58
N ALA A 25 -1.69 12.77 0.16
CA ALA A 25 -2.12 13.70 -0.89
C ALA A 25 -1.89 15.18 -0.53
N ARG A 26 -1.85 15.52 0.77
CA ARG A 26 -1.46 16.85 1.26
C ARG A 26 0.05 17.06 1.36
N GLY A 27 0.86 16.06 0.97
CA GLY A 27 2.32 16.10 1.00
C GLY A 27 2.94 15.68 2.33
N LEU A 28 2.18 15.04 3.24
CA LEU A 28 2.73 14.49 4.48
C LEU A 28 3.38 13.14 4.22
N LYS A 29 4.58 12.95 4.79
CA LYS A 29 5.23 11.64 4.87
C LYS A 29 4.49 10.75 5.87
N LEU A 30 4.17 9.54 5.44
CA LEU A 30 3.43 8.59 6.27
C LEU A 30 4.30 8.00 7.37
N ASN A 31 3.75 7.87 8.57
CA ASN A 31 4.35 7.08 9.65
C ASN A 31 4.07 5.58 9.48
N TYR A 32 4.60 4.75 10.38
CA TYR A 32 4.42 3.29 10.35
C TYR A 32 2.96 2.83 10.25
N VAL A 33 2.09 3.36 11.11
CA VAL A 33 0.67 2.95 11.17
C VAL A 33 -0.07 3.38 9.91
N GLU A 34 0.21 4.60 9.43
CA GLU A 34 -0.38 5.12 8.21
C GLU A 34 0.08 4.34 6.97
N ALA A 35 1.35 3.99 6.88
CA ALA A 35 1.89 3.21 5.77
C ALA A 35 1.23 1.81 5.72
N VAL A 36 1.14 1.11 6.85
CA VAL A 36 0.49 -0.19 6.94
C VAL A 36 -1.00 -0.08 6.59
N ALA A 37 -1.72 0.89 7.16
CA ALA A 37 -3.14 1.08 6.88
C ALA A 37 -3.41 1.40 5.41
N TYR A 38 -2.59 2.28 4.81
CA TYR A 38 -2.67 2.62 3.38
C TYR A 38 -2.47 1.38 2.51
N LEU A 39 -1.36 0.66 2.71
CA LEU A 39 -1.05 -0.55 1.95
C LEU A 39 -2.15 -1.60 2.09
N SER A 40 -2.62 -1.86 3.32
CA SER A 40 -3.66 -2.84 3.56
C SER A 40 -4.98 -2.47 2.88
N SER A 41 -5.38 -1.20 2.92
CA SER A 41 -6.59 -0.73 2.27
C SER A 41 -6.51 -0.87 0.75
N GLU A 42 -5.41 -0.42 0.15
CA GLU A 42 -5.19 -0.52 -1.30
C GLU A 42 -5.19 -1.98 -1.78
N LEU A 43 -4.57 -2.89 -1.02
CA LEU A 43 -4.58 -4.32 -1.36
C LEU A 43 -5.99 -4.93 -1.30
N LEU A 44 -6.84 -4.49 -0.36
CA LEU A 44 -8.22 -4.94 -0.28
C LEU A 44 -9.05 -4.45 -1.48
N GLU A 45 -8.85 -3.20 -1.91
CA GLU A 45 -9.52 -2.65 -3.09
C GLU A 45 -9.04 -3.30 -4.39
N LEU A 46 -7.73 -3.51 -4.56
CA LEU A 46 -7.19 -4.25 -5.70
C LEU A 46 -7.73 -5.69 -5.78
N ALA A 47 -7.90 -6.36 -4.64
CA ALA A 47 -8.54 -7.67 -4.60
C ALA A 47 -10.02 -7.58 -4.99
N ARG A 48 -10.71 -6.50 -4.58
CA ARG A 48 -12.10 -6.25 -4.95
C ARG A 48 -12.28 -5.98 -6.45
N ASP A 49 -11.28 -5.35 -7.07
CA ASP A 49 -11.17 -5.14 -8.53
C ASP A 49 -10.88 -6.43 -9.30
N GLY A 50 -10.69 -7.55 -8.60
CA GLY A 50 -10.49 -8.87 -9.22
C GLY A 50 -9.06 -9.16 -9.60
N LYS A 51 -8.08 -8.42 -9.06
CA LYS A 51 -6.66 -8.79 -9.19
C LYS A 51 -6.39 -10.13 -8.52
N SER A 52 -5.49 -10.91 -9.10
CA SER A 52 -5.02 -12.16 -8.52
C SER A 52 -4.08 -11.92 -7.34
N VAL A 53 -3.89 -12.95 -6.51
CA VAL A 53 -2.94 -12.92 -5.38
C VAL A 53 -1.53 -12.53 -5.86
N VAL A 54 -1.09 -13.06 -7.01
CA VAL A 54 0.24 -12.78 -7.56
C VAL A 54 0.35 -11.32 -7.98
N GLU A 55 -0.65 -10.77 -8.67
CA GLU A 55 -0.67 -9.35 -9.04
C GLU A 55 -0.66 -8.45 -7.81
N LEU A 56 -1.37 -8.81 -6.73
CA LEU A 56 -1.37 -8.05 -5.49
C LEU A 56 0.01 -8.02 -4.82
N MET A 57 0.75 -9.13 -4.85
CA MET A 57 2.12 -9.18 -4.33
C MET A 57 3.06 -8.25 -5.09
N GLU A 58 2.88 -8.14 -6.41
CA GLU A 58 3.69 -7.25 -7.26
C GLU A 58 3.26 -5.79 -7.17
N LEU A 59 1.95 -5.53 -7.20
CA LEU A 59 1.39 -4.18 -7.14
C LEU A 59 1.57 -3.56 -5.76
N GLY A 60 1.47 -4.36 -4.69
CA GLY A 60 1.68 -3.90 -3.32
C GLY A 60 3.04 -3.24 -3.09
N ARG A 61 4.07 -3.68 -3.82
CA ARG A 61 5.42 -3.09 -3.78
C ARG A 61 5.56 -1.78 -4.54
N LYS A 62 4.57 -1.41 -5.36
CA LYS A 62 4.59 -0.21 -6.21
C LYS A 62 3.75 0.93 -5.62
N LEU A 63 3.07 0.69 -4.50
CA LEU A 63 2.13 1.64 -3.90
C LEU A 63 2.82 2.77 -3.11
N LEU A 64 3.92 2.43 -2.41
CA LEU A 64 4.69 3.35 -1.57
C LEU A 64 6.18 3.23 -1.85
N SER A 65 6.83 4.38 -1.88
CA SER A 65 8.27 4.50 -1.91
C SER A 65 8.81 5.08 -0.60
N GLU A 66 10.12 4.99 -0.38
CA GLU A 66 10.80 5.67 0.75
C GLU A 66 10.55 7.18 0.81
N GLU A 67 10.25 7.82 -0.33
CA GLU A 67 9.95 9.25 -0.38
C GLU A 67 8.58 9.59 0.24
N ASP A 68 7.65 8.63 0.23
CA ASP A 68 6.28 8.77 0.74
C ASP A 68 6.18 8.57 2.26
N VAL A 69 7.22 8.03 2.89
CA VAL A 69 7.21 7.65 4.30
C VAL A 69 8.26 8.41 5.11
N MET A 70 8.08 8.42 6.42
CA MET A 70 9.06 8.97 7.35
C MET A 70 10.32 8.10 7.39
N ASP A 71 11.43 8.69 7.81
CA ASP A 71 12.72 8.00 7.88
C ASP A 71 12.65 6.79 8.82
N GLY A 72 13.29 5.68 8.42
CA GLY A 72 13.25 4.39 9.12
C GLY A 72 11.94 3.59 9.01
N VAL A 73 10.85 4.16 8.47
CA VAL A 73 9.58 3.41 8.32
C VAL A 73 9.71 2.26 7.31
N ALA A 74 10.47 2.46 6.24
CA ALA A 74 10.70 1.43 5.22
C ALA A 74 11.33 0.16 5.82
N ASP A 75 12.32 0.32 6.70
CA ASP A 75 12.99 -0.80 7.38
C ASP A 75 12.09 -1.48 8.42
N MET A 76 11.16 -0.74 9.03
CA MET A 76 10.23 -1.27 10.02
C MET A 76 9.12 -2.13 9.40
N VAL A 77 8.71 -1.83 8.15
CA VAL A 77 7.62 -2.54 7.46
C VAL A 77 8.22 -3.68 6.62
N GLY A 78 8.60 -4.77 7.27
CA GLY A 78 9.15 -5.96 6.59
C GLY A 78 8.12 -6.72 5.75
N GLU A 79 6.85 -6.74 6.18
CA GLU A 79 5.75 -7.29 5.38
C GLU A 79 4.40 -6.72 5.82
N VAL A 80 3.44 -6.76 4.90
CA VAL A 80 2.03 -6.48 5.18
C VAL A 80 1.20 -7.69 4.77
N GLN A 81 0.32 -8.12 5.66
CA GLN A 81 -0.56 -9.25 5.46
C GLN A 81 -2.02 -8.81 5.49
N VAL A 82 -2.79 -9.21 4.49
CA VAL A 82 -4.24 -8.93 4.43
C VAL A 82 -5.02 -10.15 3.98
N GLU A 83 -6.15 -10.42 4.64
CA GLU A 83 -7.11 -11.41 4.18
C GLU A 83 -8.15 -10.76 3.27
N ALA A 84 -8.03 -10.97 1.97
CA ALA A 84 -8.93 -10.41 0.97
C ALA A 84 -9.93 -11.46 0.46
N THR A 85 -11.12 -11.00 0.06
CA THR A 85 -12.17 -11.85 -0.51
C THR A 85 -12.07 -11.81 -2.03
N PHE A 86 -11.65 -12.92 -2.62
CA PHE A 86 -11.58 -13.12 -4.06
C PHE A 86 -12.83 -13.85 -4.57
N PRO A 87 -13.08 -13.86 -5.90
CA PRO A 87 -14.17 -14.64 -6.49
C PRO A 87 -14.11 -16.15 -6.15
N ASP A 88 -12.92 -16.67 -5.84
CA ASP A 88 -12.69 -18.08 -5.50
C ASP A 88 -12.52 -18.33 -3.98
N GLY A 89 -12.79 -17.32 -3.14
CA GLY A 89 -12.78 -17.44 -1.68
C GLY A 89 -11.90 -16.42 -0.97
N THR A 90 -11.84 -16.52 0.36
CA THR A 90 -10.95 -15.66 1.16
C THR A 90 -9.54 -16.22 1.14
N LYS A 91 -8.54 -15.39 0.82
CA LYS A 91 -7.13 -15.77 0.81
C LYS A 91 -6.28 -14.75 1.56
N LEU A 92 -5.22 -15.24 2.20
CA LEU A 92 -4.19 -14.42 2.80
C LEU A 92 -3.21 -13.97 1.71
N VAL A 93 -3.00 -12.66 1.62
CA VAL A 93 -2.01 -12.03 0.75
C VAL A 93 -0.92 -11.45 1.63
N THR A 94 0.32 -11.84 1.37
CA THR A 94 1.50 -11.31 2.05
C THR A 94 2.36 -10.57 1.06
N VAL A 95 2.61 -9.29 1.32
CA VAL A 95 3.53 -8.46 0.53
C VAL A 95 4.78 -8.24 1.36
N HIS A 96 5.88 -8.86 0.95
CA HIS A 96 7.18 -8.68 1.59
C HIS A 96 7.87 -7.42 1.06
N ASN A 97 8.47 -6.64 1.96
CA ASN A 97 9.12 -5.35 1.71
C ASN A 97 8.26 -4.45 0.81
N PRO A 98 7.05 -4.06 1.25
CA PRO A 98 6.11 -3.33 0.39
C PRO A 98 6.55 -1.89 0.09
N ILE A 99 7.43 -1.30 0.90
CA ILE A 99 7.99 0.03 0.65
C ILE A 99 9.31 -0.16 -0.09
N GLN A 100 9.36 0.34 -1.33
CA GLN A 100 10.56 0.21 -2.17
C GLN A 100 11.40 1.49 -2.11
N PRO A 101 12.72 1.39 -2.34
CA PRO A 101 13.56 2.57 -2.51
C PRO A 101 12.97 3.47 -3.60
N GLY A 102 12.96 4.78 -3.35
CA GLY A 102 12.60 5.76 -4.38
C GLY A 102 13.53 5.65 -5.60
N PRO A 103 13.15 6.22 -6.76
CA PRO A 103 14.05 6.27 -7.90
C PRO A 103 15.36 6.90 -7.45
N SER A 104 16.46 6.21 -7.71
CA SER A 104 17.76 6.69 -7.28
C SER A 104 18.00 8.10 -7.84
N CYS A 105 18.78 8.91 -7.13
CA CYS A 105 19.11 10.27 -7.58
C CYS A 105 19.73 10.31 -8.99
N TRP A 106 20.34 9.19 -9.44
CA TRP A 106 20.84 9.03 -10.80
C TRP A 106 19.72 8.72 -11.82
N GLU A 107 18.73 7.90 -11.47
CA GLU A 107 17.54 7.61 -12.31
C GLU A 107 16.63 8.82 -12.42
N ALA A 108 16.38 9.53 -11.31
CA ALA A 108 15.59 10.76 -11.33
C ALA A 108 16.21 11.82 -12.24
N ARG A 109 17.55 11.96 -12.22
CA ARG A 109 18.31 12.84 -13.12
C ARG A 109 18.28 12.40 -14.58
N LYS A 110 18.31 11.08 -14.83
CA LYS A 110 18.21 10.53 -16.19
C LYS A 110 16.81 10.77 -16.77
N ASN A 111 15.77 10.46 -16.00
CA ASN A 111 14.37 10.66 -16.38
C ASN A 111 14.05 12.15 -16.61
N ALA A 112 14.63 13.06 -15.81
CA ALA A 112 14.48 14.51 -16.02
C ALA A 112 15.15 14.98 -17.33
N LYS A 113 16.30 14.40 -17.71
CA LYS A 113 16.96 14.71 -18.99
C LYS A 113 16.24 14.11 -20.20
N GLU A 114 15.64 12.92 -20.05
CA GLU A 114 14.84 12.28 -21.10
C GLU A 114 13.46 12.96 -21.29
N ALA A 115 12.95 13.63 -20.25
CA ALA A 115 11.71 14.42 -20.30
C ALA A 115 11.86 15.83 -20.88
N GLY A 116 13.07 16.25 -21.28
CA GLY A 116 13.29 17.46 -22.09
C GLY A 116 13.05 18.80 -21.38
N LEU A 117 13.49 18.94 -20.12
CA LEU A 117 13.66 20.24 -19.44
C LEU A 117 15.12 20.71 -19.50
#